data_AF-A0A6I1GVT9-F1
#
_entry.id   AF-A0A6I1GVT9-F1
#
_cell.length_a   1.000
_cell.length_b   1.000
_cell.length_c   1.000
_cell.angle_alpha   90.00
_cell.angle_beta   90.00
_cell.angle_gamma   90.00
#
_symmetry.space_group_name_H-M   'P 1'
#
loop_
_entity.id
_entity.type
_entity.pdbx_description
1 polymer ?
#
loop_
_entity_poly.entity_id
_entity_poly.type
_entity_poly.pdbx_seq_one_letter_code
_entity_poly.pdbx_strand_id
1 'polypeptide(L)'
;MSSIGHPWRRMLCTLLCGAVVTLAASCGTAASTNSDSQKKHVTWAQQIKQDAKKAKTSLGKGILKDGDITAAEFSEFTSAYDACLKKHNMTVSFDSKGESYTDLGNTLTKEEGDAIIDQCRTQTDYMLIVPTYQQMQWNPDNRDGVEMVVECLKKHKLVDQSLTRQDYIDIITDESRNAKEFGKYEDPSNASYDQQKAAQYTACQTHES
;
A
#
# COMPACT_ATOMS: atom_id res chain seq x y z
N MET A 1 48.42 20.69 58.43
CA MET A 1 47.43 21.60 59.02
C MET A 1 46.04 21.06 58.75
N SER A 2 45.19 21.21 59.76
CA SER A 2 44.22 20.23 60.22
C SER A 2 42.89 20.18 59.45
N SER A 3 42.34 18.97 59.44
CA SER A 3 40.96 18.61 59.12
C SER A 3 40.04 18.92 60.32
N ILE A 4 38.81 19.36 60.03
CA ILE A 4 37.65 19.49 60.93
C ILE A 4 36.46 19.04 60.05
N GLY A 5 35.47 18.24 60.44
CA GLY A 5 35.03 17.63 61.67
C GLY A 5 33.63 17.04 61.36
N HIS A 6 33.25 15.98 62.07
CA HIS A 6 31.91 15.40 62.18
C HIS A 6 31.63 15.32 63.70
N PRO A 7 30.46 14.87 64.19
CA PRO A 7 29.07 15.06 63.79
C PRO A 7 28.19 15.40 65.03
N TRP A 8 26.90 15.74 64.88
CA TRP A 8 25.89 15.33 65.87
C TRP A 8 24.46 15.32 65.33
N ARG A 9 23.64 14.57 66.05
CA ARG A 9 22.41 13.88 65.69
C ARG A 9 21.25 14.45 66.52
N ARG A 10 20.01 14.18 66.09
CA ARG A 10 18.68 14.36 66.77
C ARG A 10 18.00 15.71 66.47
N MET A 11 16.68 15.87 66.36
CA MET A 11 15.45 15.05 66.31
C MET A 11 14.30 16.08 66.29
N LEU A 12 13.16 15.77 65.65
CA LEU A 12 11.77 16.18 65.96
C LEU A 12 10.95 16.74 64.78
N CYS A 13 9.80 16.08 64.60
CA CYS A 13 8.62 16.51 63.88
C CYS A 13 8.08 17.83 64.40
N THR A 14 7.60 18.67 63.47
CA THR A 14 6.40 19.49 63.70
C THR A 14 5.69 19.72 62.37
N LEU A 15 4.54 19.05 62.23
CA LEU A 15 3.44 19.44 61.35
C LEU A 15 2.95 20.83 61.75
N LEU A 16 2.80 21.75 60.80
CA LEU A 16 1.86 22.86 60.91
C LEU A 16 1.48 23.36 59.50
N CYS A 17 0.18 23.34 59.25
CA CYS A 17 -0.50 23.86 58.08
C CYS A 17 -0.12 25.32 57.80
N GLY A 18 0.23 25.61 56.54
CA GLY A 18 0.33 26.97 56.03
C GLY A 18 0.14 26.93 54.52
N ALA A 19 -1.08 27.20 54.07
CA ALA A 19 -1.42 27.33 52.67
C ALA A 19 -0.64 28.52 52.08
N VAL A 20 0.35 28.23 51.24
CA VAL A 20 1.04 29.22 50.41
C VAL A 20 0.66 28.92 48.97
N VAL A 21 -0.16 29.81 48.41
CA VAL A 21 -0.44 29.88 46.97
C VAL A 21 0.81 30.46 46.31
N THR A 22 1.67 29.60 45.78
CA THR A 22 2.77 29.99 44.88
C THR A 22 2.40 29.63 43.45
N LEU A 23 2.26 30.68 42.63
CA LEU A 23 2.25 30.62 41.17
C LEU A 23 3.61 30.10 40.68
N ALA A 24 3.69 28.81 40.37
CA ALA A 24 4.82 28.23 39.66
C ALA A 24 4.44 28.06 38.18
N ALA A 25 4.83 29.06 37.38
CA ALA A 25 5.07 28.85 35.96
C ALA A 25 6.32 27.98 35.82
N SER A 26 6.16 26.69 35.55
CA SER A 26 7.28 25.83 35.19
C SER A 26 6.86 24.86 34.10
N CYS A 27 7.28 25.23 32.89
CA CYS A 27 7.59 24.39 31.74
C CYS A 27 6.71 23.14 31.56
N GLY A 28 5.68 23.29 30.71
CA GLY A 28 5.06 22.14 30.07
C GLY A 28 6.13 21.31 29.39
N THR A 29 6.35 20.10 29.91
CA THR A 29 6.88 19.04 29.06
C THR A 29 5.73 18.68 28.14
N ALA A 30 5.63 19.42 27.03
CA ALA A 30 4.90 18.95 25.87
C ALA A 30 5.61 17.66 25.47
N ALA A 31 5.09 16.53 25.95
CA ALA A 31 5.27 15.29 25.23
C ALA A 31 4.75 15.60 23.84
N SER A 32 5.67 15.85 22.90
CA SER A 32 5.40 15.77 21.48
C SER A 32 4.95 14.34 21.25
N THR A 33 3.66 14.10 21.45
CA THR A 33 2.96 13.04 20.76
C THR A 33 3.17 13.40 19.30
N ASN A 34 4.16 12.76 18.68
CA ASN A 34 4.17 12.54 17.26
C ASN A 34 2.84 11.84 16.98
N SER A 35 1.79 12.63 16.76
CA SER A 35 0.59 12.21 16.07
C SER A 35 0.99 12.04 14.62
N ASP A 36 1.91 11.09 14.39
CA ASP A 36 1.97 10.39 13.13
C ASP A 36 0.56 9.85 13.00
N SER A 37 -0.17 10.46 12.08
CA SER A 37 -1.56 10.18 11.87
C SER A 37 -1.60 8.78 11.29
N GLN A 38 -1.56 7.76 12.15
CA GLN A 38 -1.68 6.37 11.74
C GLN A 38 -3.00 6.29 10.98
N LYS A 39 -2.90 6.32 9.65
CA LYS A 39 -4.04 6.08 8.79
C LYS A 39 -4.56 4.72 9.21
N LYS A 40 -5.81 4.70 9.66
CA LYS A 40 -6.45 3.47 10.08
C LYS A 40 -6.36 2.47 8.93
N HIS A 41 -5.78 1.30 9.20
CA HIS A 41 -5.71 0.21 8.24
C HIS A 41 -7.12 -0.07 7.68
N VAL A 42 -7.24 -0.03 6.35
CA VAL A 42 -8.49 -0.32 5.64
C VAL A 42 -8.48 -1.80 5.31
N THR A 43 -9.49 -2.54 5.75
CA THR A 43 -9.64 -3.97 5.42
C THR A 43 -10.15 -4.15 3.98
N TRP A 44 -9.91 -5.33 3.37
CA TRP A 44 -10.52 -5.69 2.08
C TRP A 44 -12.03 -5.46 2.07
N ALA A 45 -12.73 -5.89 3.11
CA ALA A 45 -14.16 -5.70 3.23
C ALA A 45 -14.61 -4.24 3.21
N GLN A 46 -13.81 -3.32 3.76
CA GLN A 46 -14.11 -1.89 3.69
C GLN A 46 -13.85 -1.33 2.28
N GLN A 47 -12.75 -1.73 1.65
CA GLN A 47 -12.40 -1.30 0.29
C GLN A 47 -13.43 -1.80 -0.73
N ILE A 48 -13.74 -3.10 -0.72
CA ILE A 48 -14.70 -3.74 -1.63
C ILE A 48 -16.09 -3.11 -1.49
N LYS A 49 -16.55 -2.83 -0.26
CA LYS A 49 -17.82 -2.11 -0.04
C LYS A 49 -17.82 -0.68 -0.57
N GLN A 50 -16.67 -0.02 -0.64
CA GLN A 50 -16.57 1.28 -1.29
C GLN A 50 -16.64 1.14 -2.81
N ASP A 51 -16.01 0.12 -3.38
CA ASP A 51 -16.04 -0.16 -4.82
C ASP A 51 -17.42 -0.63 -5.29
N ALA A 52 -18.17 -1.34 -4.46
CA ALA A 52 -19.57 -1.67 -4.69
C ALA A 52 -20.46 -0.44 -4.99
N LYS A 53 -20.11 0.73 -4.41
CA LYS A 53 -20.84 1.99 -4.68
C LYS A 53 -20.55 2.57 -6.07
N LYS A 54 -19.44 2.17 -6.68
CA LYS A 54 -19.01 2.60 -8.02
C LYS A 54 -19.51 1.63 -9.11
N ALA A 55 -19.86 0.41 -8.74
CA ALA A 55 -20.35 -0.61 -9.67
C ALA A 55 -21.63 -0.15 -10.38
N LYS A 56 -21.65 -0.32 -11.70
CA LYS A 56 -22.75 0.12 -12.58
C LYS A 56 -23.69 -1.01 -12.95
N THR A 57 -23.20 -2.25 -12.90
CA THR A 57 -23.90 -3.46 -13.32
C THR A 57 -24.50 -4.21 -12.13
N SER A 58 -25.55 -4.98 -12.37
CA SER A 58 -26.13 -5.85 -11.33
C SER A 58 -25.15 -6.94 -10.90
N LEU A 59 -24.37 -7.47 -11.84
CA LEU A 59 -23.32 -8.47 -11.58
C LEU A 59 -22.27 -7.90 -10.62
N GLY A 60 -21.65 -6.76 -10.97
CA GLY A 60 -20.63 -6.14 -10.12
C GLY A 60 -21.16 -5.70 -8.76
N LYS A 61 -22.39 -5.18 -8.68
CA LYS A 61 -23.03 -4.89 -7.39
C LYS A 61 -23.27 -6.14 -6.56
N GLY A 62 -23.58 -7.28 -7.19
CA GLY A 62 -23.79 -8.56 -6.52
C GLY A 62 -22.48 -9.06 -5.90
N ILE A 63 -21.44 -9.16 -6.73
CA ILE A 63 -20.11 -9.65 -6.35
C ILE A 63 -19.50 -8.80 -5.23
N LEU A 64 -19.58 -7.46 -5.31
CA LEU A 64 -18.89 -6.59 -4.35
C LEU A 64 -19.70 -6.34 -3.06
N LYS A 65 -20.90 -6.92 -2.92
CA LYS A 65 -21.90 -6.49 -1.94
C LYS A 65 -21.48 -6.74 -0.49
N ASP A 66 -20.94 -7.91 -0.21
CA ASP A 66 -20.67 -8.38 1.15
C ASP A 66 -19.28 -7.97 1.67
N GLY A 67 -18.41 -7.50 0.77
CA GLY A 67 -17.05 -7.09 1.07
C GLY A 67 -16.04 -8.20 0.87
N ASP A 68 -16.36 -9.26 0.17
CA ASP A 68 -15.41 -10.29 -0.24
C ASP A 68 -15.59 -10.57 -1.73
N ILE A 69 -14.58 -11.15 -2.40
CA ILE A 69 -14.73 -11.64 -3.77
C ILE A 69 -14.29 -13.10 -3.75
N THR A 70 -15.26 -14.00 -3.72
CA THR A 70 -14.99 -15.44 -3.69
C THR A 70 -14.55 -15.95 -5.06
N ALA A 71 -13.90 -17.13 -5.08
CA ALA A 71 -13.55 -17.80 -6.34
C ALA A 71 -14.80 -18.13 -7.19
N ALA A 72 -15.94 -18.40 -6.56
CA ALA A 72 -17.19 -18.67 -7.26
C ALA A 72 -17.74 -17.41 -7.95
N GLU A 73 -17.73 -16.27 -7.27
CA GLU A 73 -18.12 -14.98 -7.82
C GLU A 73 -17.16 -14.52 -8.93
N PHE A 74 -15.85 -14.75 -8.76
CA PHE A 74 -14.89 -14.50 -9.82
C PHE A 74 -15.12 -15.40 -11.04
N SER A 75 -15.51 -16.66 -10.83
CA SER A 75 -15.90 -17.57 -11.91
C SER A 75 -17.19 -17.12 -12.62
N GLU A 76 -18.16 -16.56 -11.89
CA GLU A 76 -19.36 -15.97 -12.47
C GLU A 76 -19.01 -14.76 -13.32
N PHE A 77 -18.16 -13.86 -12.80
CA PHE A 77 -17.65 -12.71 -13.52
C PHE A 77 -16.93 -13.10 -14.83
N THR A 78 -15.97 -14.02 -14.76
CA THR A 78 -15.19 -14.44 -15.93
C THR A 78 -16.08 -15.08 -16.99
N SER A 79 -17.10 -15.84 -16.57
CA SER A 79 -18.11 -16.41 -17.49
C SER A 79 -18.93 -15.32 -18.19
N ALA A 80 -19.36 -14.29 -17.47
CA ALA A 80 -20.10 -13.17 -18.04
C ALA A 80 -19.24 -12.32 -18.99
N TYR A 81 -17.97 -12.12 -18.64
CA TYR A 81 -17.00 -11.39 -19.46
C TYR A 81 -16.68 -12.12 -20.76
N ASP A 82 -16.38 -13.42 -20.69
CA ASP A 82 -16.17 -14.27 -21.87
C ASP A 82 -17.44 -14.35 -22.74
N ALA A 83 -18.63 -14.42 -22.14
CA ALA A 83 -19.90 -14.38 -22.87
C ALA A 83 -20.12 -13.05 -23.61
N CYS A 84 -19.60 -11.93 -23.12
CA CYS A 84 -19.62 -10.67 -23.86
C CYS A 84 -18.71 -10.73 -25.09
N LEU A 85 -17.46 -11.17 -24.91
CA LEU A 85 -16.46 -11.27 -25.98
C LEU A 85 -16.90 -12.23 -27.10
N LYS A 86 -17.54 -13.36 -26.72
CA LYS A 86 -18.03 -14.36 -27.69
C LYS A 86 -19.05 -13.82 -28.69
N LYS A 87 -19.81 -12.79 -28.33
CA LYS A 87 -20.73 -12.10 -29.27
C LYS A 87 -20.00 -11.43 -30.43
N HIS A 88 -18.70 -11.19 -30.25
CA HIS A 88 -17.81 -10.55 -31.21
C HIS A 88 -16.77 -11.53 -31.78
N ASN A 89 -17.00 -12.84 -31.69
CA ASN A 89 -16.06 -13.90 -32.08
C ASN A 89 -14.71 -13.83 -31.34
N MET A 90 -14.69 -13.28 -30.14
CA MET A 90 -13.51 -13.25 -29.26
C MET A 90 -13.72 -14.17 -28.06
N THR A 91 -12.64 -14.73 -27.53
CA THR A 91 -12.63 -15.41 -26.22
C THR A 91 -11.53 -14.85 -25.34
N VAL A 92 -11.70 -15.02 -24.03
CA VAL A 92 -10.66 -14.70 -23.03
C VAL A 92 -10.32 -15.93 -22.20
N SER A 93 -9.05 -16.04 -21.84
CA SER A 93 -8.56 -16.95 -20.82
C SER A 93 -7.81 -16.17 -19.75
N PHE A 94 -7.96 -16.62 -18.51
CA PHE A 94 -7.28 -16.06 -17.34
C PHE A 94 -6.26 -17.07 -16.83
N ASP A 95 -5.01 -16.65 -16.67
CA ASP A 95 -3.97 -17.41 -16.01
C ASP A 95 -3.18 -16.54 -15.02
N SER A 96 -2.09 -17.07 -14.45
CA SER A 96 -1.23 -16.29 -13.57
C SER A 96 -0.51 -15.13 -14.30
N LYS A 97 -0.47 -15.19 -15.63
CA LYS A 97 -0.01 -14.20 -16.62
C LYS A 97 -0.87 -12.94 -16.68
N GLY A 98 -2.14 -13.09 -16.31
CA GLY A 98 -3.20 -12.13 -16.60
C GLY A 98 -4.16 -12.69 -17.64
N GLU A 99 -4.49 -11.89 -18.64
CA GLU A 99 -5.51 -12.20 -19.64
C GLU A 99 -4.88 -12.50 -20.99
N SER A 100 -5.39 -13.52 -21.66
CA SER A 100 -5.07 -13.79 -23.05
C SER A 100 -6.35 -13.83 -23.88
N TYR A 101 -6.35 -13.03 -24.94
CA TYR A 101 -7.47 -12.91 -25.87
C TYR A 101 -7.20 -13.69 -27.14
N THR A 102 -8.27 -14.20 -27.76
CA THR A 102 -8.19 -14.86 -29.07
C THR A 102 -9.32 -14.35 -29.94
N ASP A 103 -8.99 -13.80 -31.10
CA ASP A 103 -9.93 -13.58 -32.19
C ASP A 103 -10.10 -14.89 -32.95
N LEU A 104 -11.29 -15.50 -32.86
CA LEU A 104 -11.58 -16.78 -33.51
C LEU A 104 -11.74 -16.65 -35.03
N GLY A 105 -11.99 -15.43 -35.54
CA GLY A 105 -12.15 -15.15 -36.97
C GLY A 105 -10.85 -14.72 -37.67
N ASN A 106 -9.84 -14.27 -36.90
CA ASN A 106 -8.65 -13.57 -37.41
C ASN A 106 -9.01 -12.42 -38.37
N THR A 107 -10.07 -11.69 -38.03
CA THR A 107 -10.68 -10.67 -38.90
C THR A 107 -10.62 -9.27 -38.30
N LEU A 108 -10.37 -9.16 -37.00
CA LEU A 108 -10.37 -7.88 -36.29
C LEU A 108 -8.99 -7.21 -36.39
N THR A 109 -8.97 -5.90 -36.61
CA THR A 109 -7.76 -5.13 -36.33
C THR A 109 -7.50 -5.06 -34.82
N LYS A 110 -6.30 -4.64 -34.44
CA LYS A 110 -5.98 -4.44 -33.02
C LYS A 110 -6.93 -3.43 -32.37
N GLU A 111 -7.21 -2.32 -33.05
CA GLU A 111 -8.07 -1.24 -32.55
C GLU A 111 -9.51 -1.70 -32.37
N GLU A 112 -10.03 -2.52 -33.29
CA GLU A 112 -11.36 -3.11 -33.17
C GLU A 112 -11.43 -4.07 -31.97
N GLY A 113 -10.42 -4.93 -31.82
CA GLY A 113 -10.29 -5.83 -30.67
C GLY A 113 -10.24 -5.08 -29.34
N ASP A 114 -9.41 -4.04 -29.25
CA ASP A 114 -9.29 -3.21 -28.04
C ASP A 114 -10.62 -2.52 -27.70
N ALA A 115 -11.34 -1.99 -28.69
CA ALA A 115 -12.64 -1.35 -28.48
C ALA A 115 -13.71 -2.34 -27.96
N ILE A 116 -13.72 -3.57 -28.49
CA ILE A 116 -14.59 -4.65 -28.01
C ILE A 116 -14.24 -5.04 -26.56
N ILE A 117 -12.95 -5.19 -26.27
CA ILE A 117 -12.44 -5.49 -24.92
C ILE A 117 -12.92 -4.41 -23.93
N ASP A 118 -12.72 -3.13 -24.23
CA ASP A 118 -13.11 -2.02 -23.36
C ASP A 118 -14.63 -1.93 -23.17
N GLN A 119 -15.40 -2.21 -24.23
CA GLN A 119 -16.85 -2.33 -24.13
C GLN A 119 -17.24 -3.44 -23.14
N CYS A 120 -16.69 -4.65 -23.30
CA CYS A 120 -17.00 -5.79 -22.44
C CYS A 120 -16.52 -5.59 -21.00
N ARG A 121 -15.38 -4.90 -20.80
CA ARG A 121 -14.90 -4.51 -19.47
C ARG A 121 -15.88 -3.58 -18.77
N THR A 122 -16.40 -2.60 -19.50
CA THR A 122 -17.42 -1.67 -18.99
C THR A 122 -18.72 -2.38 -18.64
N GLN A 123 -19.17 -3.33 -19.46
CA GLN A 123 -20.42 -4.08 -19.24
C GLN A 123 -20.38 -5.08 -18.07
N THR A 124 -19.20 -5.32 -17.49
CA THR A 124 -19.00 -6.30 -16.43
C THR A 124 -18.43 -5.72 -15.15
N ASP A 125 -18.23 -4.39 -15.07
CA ASP A 125 -17.51 -3.72 -13.98
C ASP A 125 -16.09 -4.29 -13.74
N TYR A 126 -15.45 -4.76 -14.81
CA TYR A 126 -14.12 -5.37 -14.81
C TYR A 126 -13.10 -4.65 -13.91
N MET A 127 -13.02 -3.32 -14.05
CA MET A 127 -12.02 -2.49 -13.38
C MET A 127 -12.20 -2.42 -11.86
N LEU A 128 -13.33 -2.89 -11.33
CA LEU A 128 -13.58 -2.99 -9.89
C LEU A 128 -13.33 -4.40 -9.35
N ILE A 129 -13.52 -5.43 -10.19
CA ILE A 129 -13.50 -6.83 -9.77
C ILE A 129 -12.12 -7.44 -9.96
N VAL A 130 -11.56 -7.42 -11.18
CA VAL A 130 -10.33 -8.17 -11.50
C VAL A 130 -9.12 -7.65 -10.73
N PRO A 131 -8.82 -6.33 -10.72
CA PRO A 131 -7.67 -5.83 -9.97
C PRO A 131 -7.77 -6.15 -8.48
N THR A 132 -8.97 -6.02 -7.91
CA THR A 132 -9.23 -6.28 -6.49
C THR A 132 -9.04 -7.76 -6.15
N TYR A 133 -9.65 -8.66 -6.92
CA TYR A 133 -9.50 -10.10 -6.72
C TYR A 133 -8.05 -10.54 -6.83
N GLN A 134 -7.30 -10.04 -7.84
CA GLN A 134 -5.88 -10.34 -7.99
C GLN A 134 -5.07 -9.83 -6.79
N GLN A 135 -5.35 -8.62 -6.30
CA GLN A 135 -4.68 -8.07 -5.11
C GLN A 135 -4.93 -8.88 -3.85
N MET A 136 -6.14 -9.39 -3.66
CA MET A 136 -6.45 -10.25 -2.52
C MET A 136 -5.60 -11.54 -2.50
N GLN A 137 -5.17 -12.04 -3.66
CA GLN A 137 -4.38 -13.27 -3.72
C GLN A 137 -2.92 -13.07 -3.26
N TRP A 138 -2.28 -11.96 -3.62
CA TRP A 138 -0.90 -11.69 -3.22
C TRP A 138 -0.78 -10.83 -1.96
N ASN A 139 -1.84 -10.11 -1.59
CA ASN A 139 -1.94 -9.29 -0.38
C ASN A 139 -3.22 -9.60 0.41
N PRO A 140 -3.35 -10.82 0.98
CA PRO A 140 -4.58 -11.23 1.67
C PRO A 140 -4.91 -10.37 2.89
N ASP A 141 -3.91 -9.74 3.51
CA ASP A 141 -4.07 -8.90 4.69
C ASP A 141 -4.39 -7.42 4.34
N ASN A 142 -4.50 -7.08 3.06
CA ASN A 142 -4.64 -5.71 2.55
C ASN A 142 -3.63 -4.74 3.18
N ARG A 143 -2.37 -5.17 3.28
CA ARG A 143 -1.27 -4.34 3.78
C ARG A 143 -1.04 -3.16 2.85
N ASP A 144 -0.53 -2.06 3.38
CA ASP A 144 -0.16 -0.92 2.57
C ASP A 144 1.01 -1.29 1.65
N GLY A 145 0.78 -1.30 0.34
CA GLY A 145 1.80 -1.67 -0.65
C GLY A 145 3.06 -0.82 -0.54
N VAL A 146 2.94 0.48 -0.20
CA VAL A 146 4.11 1.34 -0.01
C VAL A 146 4.91 0.91 1.22
N GLU A 147 4.24 0.56 2.31
CA GLU A 147 4.92 0.04 3.50
C GLU A 147 5.64 -1.29 3.18
N MET A 148 5.01 -2.17 2.41
CA MET A 148 5.64 -3.42 1.95
C MET A 148 6.90 -3.17 1.12
N VAL A 149 6.86 -2.21 0.18
CA VAL A 149 8.04 -1.82 -0.61
C VAL A 149 9.13 -1.27 0.31
N VAL A 150 8.81 -0.31 1.19
CA VAL A 150 9.79 0.29 2.11
C VAL A 150 10.42 -0.76 3.02
N GLU A 151 9.63 -1.68 3.57
CA GLU A 151 10.13 -2.80 4.37
C GLU A 151 11.10 -3.69 3.56
N CYS A 152 10.76 -4.02 2.31
CA CYS A 152 11.63 -4.79 1.43
C CYS A 152 12.94 -4.05 1.14
N LEU A 153 12.85 -2.77 0.76
CA LEU A 153 14.02 -1.94 0.48
C LEU A 153 14.94 -1.85 1.71
N LYS A 154 14.38 -1.70 2.91
CA LYS A 154 15.15 -1.71 4.17
C LYS A 154 15.79 -3.07 4.45
N LYS A 155 15.04 -4.16 4.31
CA LYS A 155 15.53 -5.54 4.51
C LYS A 155 16.75 -5.83 3.64
N HIS A 156 16.73 -5.35 2.39
CA HIS A 156 17.82 -5.54 1.42
C HIS A 156 18.87 -4.44 1.43
N LYS A 157 18.81 -3.49 2.38
CA LYS A 157 19.75 -2.37 2.51
C LYS A 157 19.91 -1.57 1.21
N LEU A 158 18.78 -1.33 0.54
CA LEU A 158 18.66 -0.52 -0.66
C LEU A 158 18.42 0.96 -0.32
N VAL A 159 17.88 1.22 0.87
CA VAL A 159 17.58 2.54 1.44
C VAL A 159 18.06 2.63 2.89
N ASP A 160 18.07 3.85 3.43
CA ASP A 160 18.31 4.08 4.86
C ASP A 160 17.20 3.45 5.73
N GLN A 161 17.59 2.93 6.91
CA GLN A 161 16.65 2.31 7.85
C GLN A 161 15.66 3.33 8.45
N SER A 162 15.98 4.63 8.42
CA SER A 162 15.09 5.70 8.85
C SER A 162 14.05 6.09 7.81
N LEU A 163 14.14 5.63 6.56
CA LEU A 163 13.21 6.03 5.50
C LEU A 163 11.77 5.71 5.89
N THR A 164 10.90 6.72 5.96
CA THR A 164 9.49 6.51 6.25
C THR A 164 8.69 6.21 4.97
N ARG A 165 7.47 5.72 5.15
CA ARG A 165 6.49 5.57 4.07
C ARG A 165 6.28 6.89 3.31
N GLN A 166 6.19 8.01 4.03
CA GLN A 166 5.96 9.31 3.42
C GLN A 166 7.20 9.82 2.69
N ASP A 167 8.40 9.62 3.26
CA ASP A 167 9.65 9.97 2.58
C ASP A 167 9.76 9.25 1.23
N TYR A 168 9.42 7.96 1.22
CA TYR A 168 9.41 7.17 -0.01
C TYR A 168 8.47 7.77 -1.05
N ILE A 169 7.23 8.10 -0.68
CA ILE A 169 6.26 8.76 -1.58
C ILE A 169 6.81 10.08 -2.11
N ASP A 170 7.36 10.92 -1.24
CA ASP A 170 7.90 12.22 -1.61
C ASP A 170 9.12 12.10 -2.54
N ILE A 171 9.85 10.99 -2.46
CA ILE A 171 10.96 10.69 -3.37
C ILE A 171 10.42 10.23 -4.73
N ILE A 172 9.53 9.23 -4.78
CA ILE A 172 9.11 8.64 -6.05
C ILE A 172 8.16 9.54 -6.87
N THR A 173 7.52 10.51 -6.21
CA THR A 173 6.63 11.47 -6.88
C THR A 173 7.38 12.67 -7.46
N ASP A 174 8.62 12.90 -7.04
CA ASP A 174 9.52 13.92 -7.59
C ASP A 174 10.59 13.24 -8.44
N GLU A 175 10.52 13.43 -9.77
CA GLU A 175 11.41 12.76 -10.72
C GLU A 175 12.91 12.98 -10.42
N SER A 176 13.28 14.19 -9.98
CA SER A 176 14.66 14.53 -9.66
C SER A 176 15.14 13.81 -8.40
N ARG A 177 14.29 13.76 -7.36
CA ARG A 177 14.58 13.02 -6.13
C ARG A 177 14.60 11.52 -6.38
N ASN A 178 13.68 10.99 -7.18
CA ASN A 178 13.64 9.59 -7.57
C ASN A 178 14.93 9.20 -8.29
N ALA A 179 15.31 9.95 -9.34
CA ALA A 179 16.53 9.69 -10.10
C ALA A 179 17.79 9.76 -9.22
N LYS A 180 17.81 10.69 -8.26
CA LYS A 180 18.92 10.82 -7.30
C LYS A 180 19.02 9.63 -6.34
N GLU A 181 17.89 9.19 -5.78
CA GLU A 181 17.87 8.15 -4.75
C GLU A 181 17.94 6.74 -5.34
N PHE A 182 17.13 6.48 -6.36
CA PHE A 182 16.88 5.15 -6.94
C PHE A 182 17.44 4.96 -8.34
N GLY A 183 17.87 6.02 -9.04
CA GLY A 183 18.42 5.91 -10.40
C GLY A 183 19.62 4.96 -10.50
N LYS A 184 20.38 4.78 -9.41
CA LYS A 184 21.47 3.78 -9.32
C LYS A 184 20.99 2.31 -9.41
N TYR A 185 19.70 2.03 -9.22
CA TYR A 185 19.13 0.69 -9.37
C TYR A 185 18.27 0.55 -10.62
N GLU A 186 17.73 1.65 -11.14
CA GLU A 186 16.76 1.68 -12.24
C GLU A 186 17.41 1.88 -13.61
N ASP A 187 18.48 2.67 -13.69
CA ASP A 187 19.06 3.12 -14.95
C ASP A 187 20.49 2.58 -15.13
N PRO A 188 20.70 1.61 -16.04
CA PRO A 188 22.03 1.09 -16.37
C PRO A 188 23.01 2.14 -16.91
N SER A 189 22.53 3.30 -17.39
CA SER A 189 23.37 4.40 -17.84
C SER A 189 23.82 5.33 -16.72
N ASN A 190 23.24 5.20 -15.52
CA ASN A 190 23.62 5.96 -14.34
C ASN A 190 25.08 5.64 -13.98
N ALA A 191 25.90 6.66 -13.78
CA ALA A 191 27.32 6.50 -13.43
C ALA A 191 27.55 5.70 -12.13
N SER A 192 26.54 5.64 -11.25
CA SER A 192 26.55 4.89 -9.99
C SER A 192 25.72 3.61 -10.06
N TYR A 193 25.41 3.09 -11.24
CA TYR A 193 24.56 1.91 -11.41
C TYR A 193 25.10 0.70 -10.64
N ASP A 194 24.26 0.12 -9.79
CA ASP A 194 24.54 -1.06 -8.98
C ASP A 194 23.77 -2.26 -9.56
N GLN A 195 24.41 -2.94 -10.53
CA GLN A 195 23.85 -4.11 -11.19
C GLN A 195 23.51 -5.25 -10.20
N GLN A 196 24.28 -5.39 -9.12
CA GLN A 196 24.06 -6.46 -8.15
C GLN A 196 22.76 -6.24 -7.37
N LYS A 197 22.42 -4.98 -7.12
CA LYS A 197 21.23 -4.60 -6.36
C LYS A 197 20.02 -4.26 -7.23
N ALA A 198 20.21 -3.98 -8.51
CA ALA A 198 19.12 -3.65 -9.44
C ALA A 198 18.01 -4.71 -9.45
N ALA A 199 18.37 -5.99 -9.57
CA ALA A 199 17.38 -7.08 -9.56
C ALA A 199 16.59 -7.15 -8.23
N GLN A 200 17.26 -6.91 -7.11
CA GLN A 200 16.62 -6.92 -5.79
C GLN A 200 15.72 -5.70 -5.58
N TYR A 201 16.11 -4.54 -6.12
CA TYR A 201 15.27 -3.36 -6.15
C TYR A 201 14.00 -3.62 -6.96
N THR A 202 14.11 -4.16 -8.19
CA THR A 202 12.96 -4.54 -9.01
C THR A 202 12.03 -5.52 -8.29
N ALA A 203 12.59 -6.56 -7.67
CA ALA A 203 11.84 -7.53 -6.86
C ALA A 203 11.04 -6.87 -5.73
N CYS A 204 11.62 -5.87 -5.05
CA CYS A 204 10.88 -5.12 -4.03
C CYS A 204 9.72 -4.29 -4.62
N GLN A 205 9.86 -3.75 -5.83
CA GLN A 205 8.83 -2.95 -6.48
C GLN A 205 7.67 -3.78 -7.03
N THR A 206 7.95 -5.01 -7.48
CA THR A 206 6.93 -5.92 -8.03
C THR A 206 6.26 -6.77 -6.95
N HIS A 207 6.63 -6.58 -5.68
CA HIS A 207 6.23 -7.44 -4.56
C HIS A 207 6.63 -8.92 -4.75
N GLU A 208 7.63 -9.18 -5.60
CA GLU A 208 8.21 -10.50 -5.85
C GLU A 208 9.42 -10.68 -4.92
N SER A 209 9.20 -10.77 -3.61
CA SER A 209 10.27 -10.85 -2.60
C SER A 209 10.61 -12.26 -2.14
#